data_AF-A0A6C0D3F2-F1
#
_entry.id   AF-A0A6C0D3F2-F1
#
_cell.length_a   1.000
_cell.length_b   1.000
_cell.length_c   1.000
_cell.angle_alpha   90.00
_cell.angle_beta   90.00
_cell.angle_gamma   90.00
#
_symmetry.space_group_name_H-M   'P 1'
#
loop_
_entity.id
_entity.type
_entity.pdbx_description
1 polymer ?
#
loop_
_entity_poly.entity_id
_entity_poly.type
_entity_poly.pdbx_seq_one_letter_code
_entity_poly.pdbx_strand_id
1 'polypeptide(L)' 'MPYIIRKLPKREMYRVTNSETKEIKAKETTLEKAKAMVKLLNAVQHGWKPDPTYKKK' A
#
# COMPACT_ATOMS: atom_id res chain seq x y z
N MET A 1 -12.20 -2.98 5.10
CA MET A 1 -10.98 -2.49 4.41
C MET A 1 -9.84 -2.45 5.43
N PRO A 2 -8.91 -3.39 5.38
CA PRO A 2 -7.94 -3.57 6.46
C PRO A 2 -6.68 -2.70 6.32
N TYR A 3 -6.53 -1.83 5.32
CA TYR A 3 -5.30 -1.04 5.16
C TYR A 3 -5.52 0.44 5.46
N ILE A 4 -4.70 0.98 6.37
CA ILE A 4 -4.77 2.37 6.82
C ILE A 4 -3.49 3.09 6.41
N ILE A 5 -3.64 4.31 5.91
CA ILE A 5 -2.54 5.25 5.66
C ILE A 5 -2.43 6.18 6.88
N ARG A 6 -1.24 6.29 7.47
CA ARG A 6 -0.95 7.23 8.57
C ARG A 6 0.25 8.10 8.23
N LYS A 7 0.15 9.40 8.47
CA LYS A 7 1.27 10.35 8.34
C LYS A 7 2.27 10.10 9.48
N LEU A 8 3.56 10.11 9.19
CA LEU A 8 4.59 10.04 10.22
C LEU A 8 4.71 11.38 10.95
N PRO A 9 4.91 11.37 12.28
CA PRO A 9 5.17 12.59 13.02
C PRO A 9 6.49 13.20 12.54
N LYS A 10 6.51 14.53 12.37
CA LYS A 10 7.69 15.32 11.96
C LYS A 10 8.27 14.99 10.56
N ARG A 11 7.55 14.25 9.71
CA ARG A 11 7.95 13.96 8.32
C ARG A 11 6.75 14.14 7.38
N GLU A 12 7.00 14.55 6.13
CA GLU A 12 5.97 14.59 5.07
C GLU A 12 5.74 13.23 4.41
N MET A 13 5.99 12.16 5.15
CA MET A 13 5.93 10.79 4.68
C MET A 13 4.74 10.06 5.31
N TYR A 14 4.33 8.98 4.66
CA TYR A 14 3.18 8.17 5.02
C TYR A 14 3.61 6.72 5.23
N ARG A 15 2.94 6.04 6.15
CA ARG A 15 3.06 4.60 6.35
C ARG A 15 1.74 3.91 5.99
N VAL A 16 1.83 2.70 5.47
CA VAL A 16 0.68 1.82 5.21
C VAL A 16 0.71 0.68 6.21
N THR A 17 -0.35 0.52 6.99
CA THR A 17 -0.48 -0.50 8.03
C THR A 17 -1.73 -1.31 7.80
N ASN A 18 -1.64 -2.64 7.94
CA ASN A 18 -2.82 -3.48 8.02
C ASN A 18 -3.42 -3.35 9.44
N SER A 19 -4.68 -2.93 9.56
CA SER A 19 -5.41 -2.74 10.82
C SER A 19 -5.72 -4.05 11.53
N GLU A 20 -5.88 -5.15 10.79
CA GLU A 20 -6.22 -6.46 11.32
C GLU A 20 -4.96 -7.16 11.86
N THR A 21 -3.91 -7.25 11.04
CA THR A 21 -2.66 -7.94 11.42
C THR A 21 -1.66 -7.03 12.13
N LYS A 22 -1.91 -5.72 12.16
CA LYS A 22 -0.98 -4.67 12.64
C LYS A 22 0.35 -4.61 11.88
N GLU A 23 0.48 -5.35 10.77
CA GLU A 23 1.69 -5.37 9.96
C GLU A 23 1.90 -4.06 9.20
N ILE A 24 3.15 -3.61 9.15
CA ILE A 24 3.55 -2.45 8.36
C ILE A 24 3.97 -2.94 6.98
N LYS A 25 3.18 -2.60 5.95
CA LYS A 25 3.50 -2.94 4.55
C LYS A 25 4.42 -1.90 3.91
N ALA A 26 4.38 -0.66 4.36
CA ALA A 26 5.29 0.39 3.93
C ALA A 26 5.56 1.37 5.07
N LYS A 27 6.83 1.67 5.35
CA LYS A 27 7.25 2.56 6.44
C LYS A 27 7.35 4.02 6.01
N GLU A 28 7.91 4.30 4.84
CA GLU A 28 8.17 5.67 4.38
C GLU A 28 7.85 5.79 2.90
N THR A 29 6.65 6.26 2.58
CA THR A 29 6.21 6.49 1.20
C THR A 29 5.57 7.86 1.04
N THR A 30 5.50 8.35 -0.20
CA THR A 30 4.70 9.53 -0.53
C THR A 30 3.21 9.20 -0.47
N LEU A 31 2.35 10.20 -0.30
CA LEU A 31 0.90 10.00 -0.23
C LEU A 31 0.37 9.24 -1.45
N GLU A 32 0.87 9.59 -2.63
CA GLU A 32 0.48 8.99 -3.90
C GLU A 32 0.86 7.49 -3.95
N LYS A 33 2.11 7.16 -3.61
CA LYS A 33 2.57 5.77 -3.55
C LYS A 33 1.82 4.97 -2.47
N ALA A 34 1.49 5.58 -1.34
CA ALA A 34 0.69 4.95 -0.29
C ALA A 34 -0.73 4.61 -0.78
N LYS A 35 -1.39 5.55 -1.49
CA LYS A 35 -2.71 5.30 -2.10
C LYS A 35 -2.65 4.20 -3.15
N ALA A 36 -1.65 4.23 -4.04
CA ALA A 36 -1.44 3.19 -5.04
C ALA A 36 -1.21 1.81 -4.41
N MET A 37 -0.41 1.75 -3.33
CA MET A 37 -0.17 0.53 -2.58
C MET A 37 -1.45 -0.03 -1.95
N VAL A 38 -2.27 0.81 -1.31
CA VAL A 38 -3.56 0.37 -0.74
C VAL A 38 -4.48 -0.18 -1.83
N LYS A 39 -4.55 0.49 -2.99
CA LYS A 39 -5.35 0.02 -4.13
C LYS A 39 -4.85 -1.34 -4.64
N LEU A 40 -3.54 -1.52 -4.75
CA LEU A 40 -2.92 -2.77 -5.16
C LEU A 40 -3.21 -3.89 -4.15
N LEU A 41 -3.00 -3.63 -2.86
CA LEU A 41 -3.24 -4.62 -1.79
C LEU A 41 -4.71 -5.04 -1.72
N ASN A 42 -5.64 -4.09 -1.88
CA ASN A 42 -7.06 -4.40 -1.97
C ASN A 42 -7.37 -5.26 -3.21
N ALA A 43 -6.80 -4.93 -4.37
CA ALA A 43 -7.00 -5.72 -5.59
C ALA A 43 -6.49 -7.16 -5.39
N VAL A 44 -5.29 -7.34 -4.83
CA VAL A 44 -4.71 -8.66 -4.53
C VAL A 44 -5.59 -9.45 -3.56
N GLN A 45 -6.13 -8.80 -2.52
CA GLN A 45 -7.05 -9.42 -1.58
C GLN A 45 -8.36 -9.90 -2.25
N HIS A 46 -8.83 -9.19 -3.27
CA HIS A 46 -9.99 -9.57 -4.08
C HIS A 46 -9.66 -10.51 -5.26
N GLY A 47 -8.48 -11.14 -5.24
CA GLY A 47 -8.11 -12.16 -6.23
C GLY A 47 -7.45 -11.64 -7.50
N TRP A 48 -7.12 -10.34 -7.56
CA TRP A 48 -6.32 -9.80 -8.66
C TRP A 48 -4.91 -10.37 -8.62
N LYS A 49 -4.42 -10.82 -9.79
CA LYS A 49 -3.07 -11.34 -9.98
C LYS A 49 -2.38 -10.53 -11.05
N PRO A 50 -1.12 -10.10 -10.85
CA PRO A 50 -0.38 -9.42 -11.89
C PRO A 50 -0.09 -10.38 -13.04
N ASP A 51 -0.14 -9.87 -14.27
CA ASP A 51 0.32 -10.61 -15.44
C ASP A 51 1.87 -10.65 -15.42
N PRO A 52 2.48 -11.84 -15.32
CA PRO A 52 3.94 -11.97 -15.26
C PRO A 52 4.64 -11.60 -16.58
N THR A 53 3.91 -11.53 -17.70
CA THR A 53 4.47 -11.25 -19.03
C THR A 53 4.47 -9.77 -19.38
N TYR A 54 3.86 -8.92 -18.55
CA TYR A 54 3.80 -7.48 -18.79
C TYR A 54 5.20 -6.84 -18.70
N LYS A 55 5.74 -6.44 -19.86
CA LYS A 55 6.89 -5.53 -19.96
C LYS A 55 6.40 -4.16 -20.40
N LYS A 56 6.66 -3.15 -19.56
CA LYS A 56 6.46 -1.75 -19.94
C LYS A 56 7.47 -1.44 -21.06
N LYS A 57 6.97 -1.17 -22.27
CA LYS A 57 7.76 -0.68 -23.41
C LYS A 57 8.33 0.70 -23.13
#